data_AF-A0A2T6CV08-F1
#
_entry.id   AF-A0A2T6CV08-F1
#
_cell.length_a   1.000
_cell.length_b   1.000
_cell.length_c   1.000
_cell.angle_alpha   90.00
_cell.angle_beta   90.00
_cell.angle_gamma   90.00
#
_symmetry.space_group_name_H-M   'P 1'
#
loop_
_entity.id
_entity.type
_entity.pdbx_description
1 polymer ?
#
loop_
_entity_poly.entity_id
_entity_poly.type
_entity_poly.pdbx_seq_one_letter_code
_entity_poly.pdbx_strand_id
1 'polypeptide(L)'
;MRWRDLVVASLQRGAEDSAGEGWKDVGAGPGSAEGDFIDWLTFPDETSSLVVDVARVRNHPLVPSYIQIHGYVYDVKSGKLIEVPEATRIGAAS
;
A
#
# COMPACT_ATOMS: atom_id res chain seq x y z
N MET A 1 -14.48 0.07 5.06
CA MET A 1 -13.72 0.89 6.04
C MET A 1 -12.25 0.92 5.66
N ARG A 2 -11.50 1.97 6.04
CA ARG A 2 -10.03 1.97 5.98
C ARG A 2 -9.44 1.26 7.21
N TRP A 3 -8.18 0.84 7.16
CA TRP A 3 -7.53 0.11 8.26
C TRP A 3 -7.51 0.88 9.59
N ARG A 4 -7.34 2.20 9.54
CA ARG A 4 -7.52 3.10 10.68
C ARG A 4 -8.86 2.87 11.38
N ASP A 5 -9.95 2.89 10.59
CA ASP A 5 -11.31 2.79 11.11
C ASP A 5 -11.55 1.43 11.80
N LEU A 6 -10.91 0.37 11.33
CA LEU A 6 -11.01 -0.96 11.94
C LEU A 6 -10.38 -1.00 13.32
N VAL A 7 -9.16 -0.47 13.46
CA VAL A 7 -8.41 -0.52 14.73
C VAL A 7 -9.02 0.41 15.79
N VAL A 8 -9.60 1.53 15.35
CA VAL A 8 -10.36 2.43 16.23
C VAL A 8 -11.64 1.75 16.73
N ALA A 9 -12.29 0.95 15.90
CA ALA A 9 -13.53 0.25 16.26
C ALA A 9 -13.28 -1.00 17.12
N SER A 10 -12.29 -1.82 16.78
CA SER A 10 -12.04 -3.12 17.40
C SER A 10 -10.60 -3.61 17.18
N LEU A 11 -10.02 -4.25 18.20
CA LEU A 11 -8.72 -4.93 18.09
C LEU A 11 -8.83 -6.37 17.56
N GLN A 12 -10.03 -6.83 17.23
CA GLN A 12 -10.24 -8.15 16.64
C GLN A 12 -10.04 -8.09 15.12
N ARG A 13 -9.65 -9.23 14.54
CA ARG A 13 -9.43 -9.35 13.10
C ARG A 13 -10.71 -8.97 12.35
N GLY A 14 -10.65 -7.91 11.53
CA GLY A 14 -11.71 -7.59 10.58
C GLY A 14 -11.88 -8.72 9.56
N ALA A 15 -13.09 -8.88 9.05
CA ALA A 15 -13.36 -9.80 7.95
C ALA A 15 -13.54 -9.01 6.66
N GLU A 16 -13.09 -9.58 5.54
CA GLU A 16 -13.46 -9.09 4.23
C GLU A 16 -14.96 -9.33 4.04
N ASP A 17 -15.67 -8.32 3.54
CA ASP A 17 -17.09 -8.46 3.25
C ASP A 17 -17.27 -9.53 2.15
N SER A 18 -18.22 -10.42 2.38
CA SER A 18 -18.74 -11.37 1.40
C SER A 18 -19.11 -10.74 0.04
N ALA A 19 -19.46 -9.44 0.00
CA ALA A 19 -19.74 -8.69 -1.23
C ALA A 19 -18.48 -8.17 -1.96
N GLY A 20 -17.29 -8.28 -1.37
CA GLY A 20 -16.04 -7.77 -1.94
C GLY A 20 -15.89 -6.24 -1.86
N GLU A 21 -16.77 -5.55 -1.13
CA GLU A 21 -16.80 -4.09 -1.02
C GLU A 21 -15.80 -3.52 0.02
N GLY A 22 -15.01 -4.39 0.65
CA GLY A 22 -13.91 -4.04 1.53
C GLY A 22 -13.95 -4.73 2.89
N TRP A 23 -13.19 -4.19 3.85
CA TRP A 23 -13.08 -4.74 5.19
C TRP A 23 -14.18 -4.23 6.12
N LYS A 24 -14.71 -5.14 6.94
CA LYS A 24 -15.71 -4.90 7.97
C LYS A 24 -15.18 -5.32 9.33
N ASP A 25 -15.48 -4.53 10.35
CA ASP A 25 -15.30 -4.93 11.73
C ASP A 25 -16.34 -6.01 12.10
N VAL A 26 -15.85 -7.15 12.59
CA VAL A 26 -16.67 -8.29 13.04
C VAL A 26 -16.47 -8.57 14.53
N GLY A 27 -15.76 -7.69 15.23
CA GLY A 27 -15.41 -7.88 16.63
C GLY A 27 -16.43 -7.35 17.63
N ALA A 28 -16.35 -7.87 18.85
CA ALA A 28 -17.16 -7.46 19.99
C ALA A 28 -16.34 -6.74 21.09
N GLY A 29 -15.02 -6.62 20.92
CA GLY A 29 -14.11 -5.97 21.87
C GLY A 29 -13.84 -4.51 21.51
N PRO A 30 -13.42 -3.67 22.47
CA PRO A 30 -13.13 -2.27 22.18
C PRO A 30 -11.91 -2.15 21.26
N GLY A 31 -11.98 -1.20 20.33
CA GLY A 31 -10.82 -0.71 19.59
C GLY A 31 -9.97 0.25 20.44
N SER A 32 -9.09 0.98 19.77
CA SER A 32 -8.22 1.97 20.40
C SER A 32 -8.09 3.24 19.57
N ALA A 33 -8.25 4.40 20.22
CA ALA A 33 -7.98 5.70 19.61
C ALA A 33 -6.51 5.86 19.17
N GLU A 34 -5.60 5.01 19.68
CA GLU A 34 -4.20 4.98 19.22
C GLU A 34 -4.07 4.71 17.71
N GLY A 35 -5.06 4.04 17.10
CA GLY A 35 -5.10 3.81 15.66
C GLY A 35 -5.17 5.09 14.82
N ASP A 36 -5.64 6.21 15.40
CA ASP A 36 -5.68 7.52 14.75
C ASP A 36 -4.30 8.16 14.59
N PHE A 37 -3.31 7.73 15.38
CA PHE A 37 -1.96 8.30 15.41
C PHE A 37 -0.93 7.47 14.64
N ILE A 38 -1.35 6.36 14.02
CA ILE A 38 -0.50 5.51 13.20
C ILE A 38 -0.65 5.92 11.73
N ASP A 39 0.47 6.18 11.06
CA ASP A 39 0.49 6.24 9.61
C ASP A 39 0.53 4.82 9.04
N TRP A 40 -0.64 4.34 8.63
CA TRP A 40 -0.82 2.97 8.14
C TRP A 40 -0.28 2.74 6.72
N LEU A 41 0.06 3.82 5.98
CA LEU A 41 0.57 3.75 4.60
C LEU A 41 -0.25 2.85 3.66
N THR A 42 -1.58 2.79 3.87
CA THR A 42 -2.48 1.98 3.05
C THR A 42 -2.64 2.58 1.67
N PHE A 43 -2.71 1.72 0.65
CA PHE A 43 -2.93 2.12 -0.73
C PHE A 43 -4.25 1.55 -1.29
N PRO A 44 -4.96 2.30 -2.14
CA PRO A 44 -6.22 1.84 -2.75
C PRO A 44 -6.00 0.97 -4.00
N ASP A 45 -4.86 1.15 -4.67
CA ASP A 45 -4.50 0.48 -5.92
C ASP A 45 -2.98 0.30 -5.95
N GLU A 46 -2.54 -0.91 -6.25
CA GLU A 46 -1.13 -1.29 -6.22
C GLU A 46 -0.30 -0.53 -7.26
N THR A 47 -0.86 -0.25 -8.43
CA THR A 47 -0.12 0.34 -9.55
C THR A 47 0.18 1.81 -9.28
N SER A 48 -0.83 2.57 -8.85
CA SER A 48 -0.71 3.99 -8.52
C SER A 48 0.17 4.21 -7.28
N SER A 49 0.06 3.36 -6.26
CA SER A 49 0.96 3.44 -5.09
C SER A 49 2.40 3.24 -5.50
N LEU A 50 2.68 2.21 -6.30
CA LEU A 50 4.03 1.92 -6.78
C LEU A 50 4.63 3.07 -7.60
N VAL A 51 3.82 3.71 -8.45
CA VAL A 51 4.25 4.89 -9.22
C VAL A 51 4.62 6.05 -8.30
N VAL A 52 3.80 6.34 -7.27
CA VAL A 52 4.09 7.38 -6.27
C VAL A 52 5.35 7.05 -5.47
N ASP A 53 5.52 5.81 -5.06
CA ASP A 53 6.68 5.36 -4.29
C ASP A 53 7.97 5.44 -5.11
N VAL A 54 7.96 5.00 -6.36
CA VAL A 54 9.13 5.13 -7.25
C VAL A 54 9.47 6.59 -7.49
N ALA A 55 8.47 7.45 -7.70
CA ALA A 55 8.71 8.89 -7.82
C ALA A 55 9.33 9.47 -6.55
N ARG A 56 8.86 9.08 -5.36
CA ARG A 56 9.41 9.51 -4.08
C ARG A 56 10.86 9.05 -3.92
N VAL A 57 11.17 7.79 -4.20
CA VAL A 57 12.53 7.23 -4.12
C VAL A 57 13.46 7.92 -5.11
N ARG A 58 13.02 8.13 -6.37
CA ARG A 58 13.84 8.80 -7.40
C ARG A 58 14.21 10.22 -6.97
N ASN A 59 13.27 10.97 -6.40
CA ASN A 59 13.50 12.36 -6.00
C ASN A 59 14.11 12.49 -4.59
N HIS A 60 14.46 11.38 -3.94
CA HIS A 60 14.98 11.42 -2.58
C HIS A 60 16.46 11.84 -2.54
N PRO A 61 16.88 12.80 -1.69
CA PRO A 61 18.25 13.32 -1.66
C PRO A 61 19.31 12.28 -1.27
N LEU A 62 18.89 11.17 -0.64
CA LEU A 62 19.76 10.04 -0.29
C LEU A 62 19.85 8.96 -1.37
N VAL A 63 19.25 9.15 -2.55
CA VAL A 63 19.29 8.20 -3.66
C VAL A 63 20.03 8.84 -4.84
N PRO A 64 21.29 8.43 -5.13
CA PRO A 64 22.05 8.96 -6.25
C PRO A 64 21.31 8.83 -7.60
N SER A 65 21.45 9.86 -8.46
CA SER A 65 20.70 9.97 -9.72
C SER A 65 21.02 8.86 -10.73
N TYR A 66 22.23 8.30 -10.67
CA TYR A 66 22.66 7.23 -11.57
C TYR A 66 22.09 5.85 -11.24
N ILE A 67 21.40 5.69 -10.10
CA ILE A 67 20.78 4.42 -9.72
C ILE A 67 19.46 4.27 -10.49
N GLN A 68 19.34 3.21 -11.27
CA GLN A 68 18.09 2.85 -11.93
C GLN A 68 17.11 2.25 -10.92
N ILE A 69 15.84 2.66 -10.99
CA ILE A 69 14.75 2.16 -10.15
C ILE A 69 13.70 1.53 -11.05
N HIS A 70 13.19 0.36 -10.65
CA HIS A 70 12.14 -0.36 -11.36
C HIS A 70 10.98 -0.68 -10.42
N GLY A 71 9.77 -0.73 -10.97
CA GLY A 71 8.56 -1.09 -10.23
C GLY A 71 7.90 -2.34 -10.79
N TYR A 72 7.61 -3.31 -9.92
CA TYR A 72 6.87 -4.52 -10.25
C TYR A 72 5.78 -4.80 -9.24
N VAL A 73 4.64 -5.32 -9.70
CA VAL A 73 3.59 -5.91 -8.88
C VAL A 73 3.77 -7.43 -8.90
N TYR A 74 3.82 -8.05 -7.72
CA TYR A 74 3.84 -9.51 -7.62
C TYR A 74 2.40 -10.05 -7.64
N ASP A 75 2.04 -10.79 -8.68
CA ASP A 75 0.76 -11.49 -8.75
C ASP A 75 0.81 -12.78 -7.93
N VAL A 76 0.16 -12.76 -6.76
CA VAL A 76 0.13 -13.88 -5.82
C VAL A 76 -0.54 -15.15 -6.37
N LYS A 77 -1.36 -15.04 -7.42
CA LYS A 77 -2.04 -16.20 -8.03
C LYS A 77 -1.14 -16.94 -9.00
N SER A 78 -0.39 -16.21 -9.83
CA SER A 78 0.47 -16.79 -10.85
C SER A 78 1.95 -16.88 -10.46
N GLY A 79 2.36 -16.15 -9.42
CA GLY A 79 3.76 -16.03 -8.98
C GLY A 79 4.63 -15.14 -9.88
N LYS A 80 4.03 -14.36 -10.78
CA LYS A 80 4.76 -13.51 -11.74
C LYS A 80 5.02 -12.12 -11.18
N LEU A 81 6.14 -11.53 -11.59
CA LEU A 81 6.40 -10.09 -11.46
C LEU A 81 5.88 -9.39 -12.72
N ILE A 82 4.88 -8.54 -12.52
CA ILE A 82 4.27 -7.73 -13.58
C ILE A 82 4.94 -6.37 -13.52
N GLU A 83 5.68 -6.01 -14.57
CA GLU A 83 6.29 -4.69 -14.66
C GLU A 83 5.20 -3.61 -14.74
N VAL A 84 5.45 -2.48 -14.06
CA VAL A 84 4.67 -1.26 -14.24
C VAL A 84 5.52 -0.29 -15.08
N PRO A 85 5.25 -0.17 -16.41
CA PRO A 85 6.13 0.59 -17.31
C PRO A 85 6.30 2.05 -16.92
N GLU A 86 5.25 2.66 -16.36
CA GLU A 86 5.28 4.04 -15.89
C GLU A 86 6.23 4.23 -14.70
N ALA A 87 6.27 3.27 -13.77
CA ALA A 87 7.20 3.29 -12.66
C ALA A 87 8.65 3.16 -13.16
N THR A 88 8.91 2.27 -14.12
CA THR A 88 10.23 2.14 -14.77
C THR A 88 10.64 3.45 -15.46
N ARG A 89 9.72 4.11 -16.17
CA ARG A 89 9.99 5.39 -16.85
C ARG A 89 10.38 6.50 -15.86
N ILE A 90 9.66 6.61 -14.74
CA ILE A 90 9.95 7.59 -13.69
C ILE A 90 11.25 7.25 -12.96
N GLY A 91 11.53 5.96 -12.75
CA GLY A 91 12.72 5.46 -12.07
C GLY A 91 14.01 5.53 -12.90
N ALA A 92 13.96 6.02 -14.15
CA ALA A 92 15.11 6.20 -15.01
C ALA A 92 16.25 6.97 -14.33
N ALA A 93 17.48 6.48 -14.54
CA ALA A 93 18.66 7.23 -14.14
C ALA A 93 18.70 8.60 -14.85
N SER A 94 19.26 9.61 -14.18
CA SER A 94 19.38 11.00 -14.66
C SER A 94 20.79 11.52 -14.53
#